data_AF-A0A382KS70-F1
#
_entry.id   AF-A0A382KS70-F1
#
_cell.length_a   1.000
_cell.length_b   1.000
_cell.length_c   1.000
_cell.angle_alpha   90.00
_cell.angle_beta   90.00
_cell.angle_gamma   90.00
#
_symmetry.space_group_name_H-M   'P 1'
#
loop_
_entity.id
_entity.type
_entity.pdbx_description
1 polymer ?
#
loop_
_entity_poly.entity_id
_entity_poly.type
_entity_poly.pdbx_seq_one_letter_code
_entity_poly.pdbx_strand_id
1 'polypeptide(L)'
;VVTITADLALKQAKSAEDEILKGEYKGPLHGIPYGAKDLLATSGGIPTTWGAKLFESQTFNYDATVVSKLRKSGAVLIAKLAMVELAGGMGYRQPNASITGPCKSPWDKNTWAGGSSSGSGSAVGWG
;
A
#
# COMPACT_ATOMS: atom_id res chain seq x y z
N VAL A 1 -7.21 1.12 -4.72
CA VAL A 1 -6.63 1.49 -3.42
C VAL A 1 -7.58 1.02 -2.33
N VAL A 2 -7.08 0.59 -1.16
CA VAL A 2 -7.92 0.20 -0.01
C VAL A 2 -8.03 1.39 0.95
N THR A 3 -6.89 1.88 1.42
CA THR A 3 -6.81 2.96 2.42
C THR A 3 -5.83 4.01 1.93
N ILE A 4 -6.22 5.28 1.91
CA ILE A 4 -5.31 6.40 1.68
C ILE A 4 -4.80 6.88 3.05
N THR A 5 -3.50 7.08 3.18
CA THR A 5 -2.86 7.51 4.44
C THR A 5 -2.49 8.98 4.40
N ALA A 6 -3.42 9.85 4.00
CA ALA A 6 -3.16 11.26 3.65
C ALA A 6 -2.44 12.04 4.76
N ASP A 7 -2.96 12.02 5.98
CA ASP A 7 -2.38 12.76 7.12
C ASP A 7 -0.98 12.27 7.47
N LEU A 8 -0.78 10.94 7.46
CA LEU A 8 0.53 10.33 7.67
C LEU A 8 1.49 10.73 6.54
N ALA A 9 1.03 10.67 5.29
CA ALA A 9 1.83 10.98 4.12
C ALA A 9 2.32 12.43 4.14
N LEU A 10 1.43 13.37 4.44
CA LEU A 10 1.79 14.79 4.60
C LEU A 10 2.80 14.99 5.72
N LYS A 11 2.61 14.34 6.88
CA LYS A 11 3.55 14.41 8.00
C LYS A 11 4.92 13.83 7.63
N GLN A 12 4.96 12.68 6.96
CA GLN A 12 6.19 12.04 6.53
C GLN A 12 6.91 12.85 5.45
N ALA A 13 6.17 13.38 4.48
CA ALA A 13 6.72 14.25 3.44
C ALA A 13 7.33 15.52 4.04
N LYS A 14 6.66 16.15 5.01
CA LYS A 14 7.19 17.33 5.69
C LYS A 14 8.47 17.03 6.47
N SER A 15 8.49 15.91 7.20
CA SER A 15 9.69 15.45 7.89
C SER A 15 10.85 15.20 6.93
N ALA A 16 10.59 14.54 5.79
CA ALA A 16 11.61 14.27 4.79
C ALA A 16 12.13 15.57 4.15
N GLU A 17 11.26 16.54 3.85
CA GLU A 17 11.64 17.87 3.38
C GLU A 17 12.57 18.57 4.37
N ASP A 18 12.18 18.64 5.64
CA ASP A 18 12.96 19.34 6.68
C ASP A 18 14.34 18.69 6.88
N GLU A 19 14.45 17.36 6.80
CA GLU A 19 15.70 16.62 6.90
C GLU A 19 16.58 16.82 5.65
N ILE A 20 15.98 16.75 4.44
CA ILE A 20 16.66 16.99 3.17
C ILE A 20 17.26 18.39 3.12
N LEU A 21 16.52 19.42 3.53
CA LEU A 21 16.98 20.80 3.56
C LEU A 21 18.14 21.02 4.54
N LYS A 22 18.28 20.17 5.56
CA LYS A 22 19.41 20.16 6.50
C LYS A 22 20.60 19.33 6.00
N GLY A 23 20.48 18.65 4.86
CA GLY A 23 21.50 17.73 4.34
C GLY A 23 21.48 16.33 4.98
N GLU A 24 20.45 16.00 5.76
CA GLU A 24 20.31 14.72 6.47
C GLU A 24 19.68 13.63 5.57
N TYR A 25 20.37 13.27 4.49
CA TYR A 25 19.86 12.29 3.53
C TYR A 25 19.89 10.85 4.07
N LYS A 26 18.72 10.20 4.11
CA LYS A 26 18.55 8.80 4.56
C LYS A 26 18.76 7.74 3.47
N GLY A 27 19.11 8.16 2.25
CA GLY A 27 19.38 7.29 1.11
C GLY A 27 18.43 7.51 -0.07
N PRO A 28 18.42 6.60 -1.06
CA PRO A 28 17.79 6.82 -2.37
C PRO A 28 16.25 6.86 -2.34
N LEU A 29 15.63 6.41 -1.25
CA LEU A 29 14.17 6.41 -1.10
C LEU A 29 13.67 7.53 -0.18
N HIS A 30 14.55 8.44 0.26
CA HIS A 30 14.18 9.51 1.16
C HIS A 30 13.18 10.46 0.50
N GLY A 31 11.99 10.62 1.07
CA GLY A 31 10.91 11.45 0.54
C GLY A 31 10.10 10.80 -0.59
N ILE A 32 10.47 9.60 -1.05
CA ILE A 32 9.82 8.96 -2.20
C ILE A 32 8.48 8.33 -1.76
N PRO A 33 7.36 8.65 -2.43
CA PRO A 33 6.06 8.07 -2.12
C PRO A 33 5.97 6.59 -2.53
N TYR A 34 5.29 5.78 -1.72
CA TYR A 34 5.01 4.39 -2.04
C TYR A 34 3.65 3.93 -1.53
N GLY A 35 3.07 2.96 -2.23
CA GLY A 35 1.91 2.21 -1.75
C GLY A 35 2.30 0.79 -1.32
N ALA A 36 1.76 0.33 -0.20
CA ALA A 36 2.01 -1.00 0.33
C ALA A 36 0.85 -1.94 0.02
N LYS A 37 1.09 -3.15 -0.48
CA LYS A 37 0.04 -4.17 -0.61
C LYS A 37 -0.63 -4.39 0.76
N ASP A 38 -1.96 -4.52 0.78
CA ASP A 38 -2.77 -4.55 2.00
C ASP A 38 -2.67 -5.84 2.85
N LEU A 39 -1.58 -6.59 2.68
CA LEU A 39 -1.15 -7.67 3.56
C LEU A 39 0.05 -7.33 4.44
N LEU A 40 0.74 -6.23 4.13
CA LEU A 40 1.90 -5.80 4.90
C LEU A 40 1.42 -5.09 6.15
N ALA A 41 1.68 -5.65 7.34
CA ALA A 41 1.31 -5.01 8.59
C ALA A 41 1.85 -3.58 8.69
N THR A 42 1.00 -2.66 9.10
CA THR A 42 1.31 -1.25 9.34
C THR A 42 0.79 -0.83 10.69
N SER A 43 1.68 -0.34 11.54
CA SER A 43 1.36 0.30 12.82
C SER A 43 0.66 1.64 12.63
N GLY A 44 0.23 2.25 13.74
CA GLY A 44 -0.40 3.58 13.74
C GLY A 44 -1.89 3.59 13.41
N GLY A 45 -2.57 2.47 13.62
CA GLY A 45 -4.02 2.35 13.40
C GLY A 45 -4.45 2.24 11.95
N ILE A 46 -3.51 2.04 11.02
CA ILE A 46 -3.81 1.87 9.59
C ILE A 46 -4.34 0.45 9.35
N PRO A 47 -5.58 0.28 8.81
CA PRO A 47 -6.12 -1.04 8.53
C PRO A 47 -5.23 -1.86 7.59
N THR A 48 -5.16 -3.16 7.85
CA THR A 48 -4.50 -4.17 7.00
C THR A 48 -5.48 -5.33 6.85
N THR A 49 -6.27 -5.29 5.77
CA THR A 49 -7.50 -6.08 5.63
C THR A 49 -7.30 -7.44 4.97
N TRP A 50 -6.11 -7.68 4.40
CA TRP A 50 -5.82 -8.87 3.60
C TRP A 50 -6.78 -9.07 2.42
N GLY A 51 -7.48 -8.01 2.00
CA GLY A 51 -8.50 -8.06 0.96
C GLY A 51 -9.76 -8.84 1.34
N ALA A 52 -9.96 -9.17 2.63
CA ALA A 52 -11.02 -10.04 3.13
C ALA A 52 -12.02 -9.27 4.01
N LYS A 53 -13.33 -9.53 3.84
CA LYS A 53 -14.38 -8.81 4.58
C LYS A 53 -14.28 -9.05 6.09
N LEU A 54 -13.87 -10.25 6.49
CA LEU A 54 -13.70 -10.64 7.89
C LEU A 54 -12.64 -9.79 8.62
N PHE A 55 -11.64 -9.29 7.89
CA PHE A 55 -10.51 -8.56 8.45
C PHE A 55 -10.53 -7.06 8.12
N GLU A 56 -11.66 -6.51 7.66
CA GLU A 56 -11.78 -5.12 7.20
C GLU A 56 -11.34 -4.09 8.27
N SER A 57 -11.57 -4.39 9.55
CA SER A 57 -11.17 -3.54 10.69
C SER A 57 -9.87 -3.97 11.36
N GLN A 58 -9.13 -4.92 10.78
CA GLN A 58 -7.89 -5.43 11.38
C GLN A 58 -6.79 -4.36 11.38
N THR A 59 -6.20 -4.12 12.54
CA THR A 59 -5.05 -3.22 12.72
C THR A 59 -3.94 -3.92 13.50
N PHE A 60 -2.70 -3.49 13.29
CA PHE A 60 -1.53 -4.01 14.01
C PHE A 60 -0.86 -2.90 14.81
N ASN A 61 -0.19 -3.28 15.91
CA ASN A 61 0.69 -2.39 16.69
C ASN A 61 2.16 -2.51 16.27
N TYR A 62 2.45 -3.23 15.19
CA TYR A 62 3.77 -3.43 14.62
C TYR A 62 3.75 -3.23 13.11
N ASP A 63 4.91 -2.98 12.54
CA ASP A 63 5.11 -2.96 11.09
C ASP A 63 5.72 -4.27 10.60
N ALA A 64 5.34 -4.71 9.40
CA ALA A 64 6.10 -5.71 8.68
C ALA A 64 7.55 -5.22 8.46
N THR A 65 8.53 -6.12 8.45
CA THR A 65 9.96 -5.77 8.34
C THR A 65 10.27 -4.84 7.15
N VAL A 66 9.62 -5.06 6.00
CA VAL A 66 9.80 -4.20 4.81
C VAL A 66 9.25 -2.80 5.02
N VAL A 67 8.11 -2.64 5.70
CA VAL A 67 7.52 -1.34 6.05
C VAL A 67 8.44 -0.61 7.03
N SER A 68 8.99 -1.31 8.03
CA SER A 68 9.98 -0.74 8.94
C SER A 68 11.23 -0.23 8.21
N LYS A 69 11.73 -0.98 7.22
CA LYS A 69 12.89 -0.59 6.40
C LYS A 69 12.59 0.65 5.55
N LEU A 70 11.43 0.69 4.88
CA LEU A 70 11.00 1.84 4.08
C LEU A 70 10.80 3.10 4.95
N ARG A 71 10.22 2.94 6.14
CA ARG A 71 10.08 4.05 7.09
C ARG A 71 11.44 4.57 7.55
N LYS A 72 12.40 3.69 7.84
CA LYS A 72 13.77 4.06 8.22
C LYS A 72 14.53 4.76 7.09
N SER A 73 14.27 4.42 5.83
CA SER A 73 14.84 5.13 4.68
C SER A 73 14.16 6.48 4.39
N GLY A 74 13.15 6.86 5.17
CA GLY A 74 12.39 8.10 4.99
C GLY A 74 11.43 8.07 3.80
N ALA A 75 11.03 6.89 3.33
CA ALA A 75 10.00 6.77 2.29
C ALA A 75 8.61 7.12 2.86
N VAL A 76 7.74 7.65 2.00
CA VAL A 76 6.43 8.20 2.38
C VAL A 76 5.32 7.20 2.03
N LEU A 77 4.65 6.63 3.02
CA LEU A 77 3.52 5.73 2.79
C LEU A 77 2.28 6.55 2.42
N ILE A 78 1.83 6.42 1.18
CA ILE A 78 0.65 7.16 0.67
C ILE A 78 -0.63 6.34 0.66
N ALA A 79 -0.52 5.01 0.57
CA ALA A 79 -1.68 4.14 0.49
C ALA A 79 -1.42 2.67 0.84
N LYS A 80 -2.49 1.99 1.26
CA LYS A 80 -2.65 0.53 1.25
C LYS A 80 -3.31 0.11 -0.06
N LEU A 81 -2.70 -0.81 -0.78
CA LEU A 81 -3.06 -1.18 -2.15
C LEU A 81 -3.86 -2.47 -2.19
N ALA A 82 -4.87 -2.46 -3.05
CA ALA A 82 -5.81 -3.55 -3.23
C ALA A 82 -5.09 -4.86 -3.59
N MET A 83 -5.70 -5.96 -3.18
CA MET A 83 -5.21 -7.30 -3.46
C MET A 83 -6.37 -8.28 -3.57
N VAL A 84 -6.10 -9.42 -4.21
CA VAL A 84 -6.99 -10.58 -4.14
C VAL A 84 -6.98 -11.10 -2.70
N GLU A 85 -8.17 -11.41 -2.18
CA GLU A 85 -8.45 -11.87 -0.83
C GLU A 85 -7.49 -12.99 -0.41
N LEU A 86 -6.89 -12.82 0.78
CA LEU A 86 -5.93 -13.74 1.38
C LEU A 86 -4.79 -14.13 0.42
N ALA A 87 -4.39 -13.19 -0.44
CA ALA A 87 -3.39 -13.37 -1.47
C ALA A 87 -3.69 -14.50 -2.48
N GLY A 88 -4.98 -14.77 -2.74
CA GLY A 88 -5.43 -15.84 -3.63
C GLY A 88 -5.92 -17.08 -2.89
N GLY A 89 -6.26 -16.98 -1.60
CA GLY A 89 -6.79 -18.12 -0.83
C GLY A 89 -8.06 -18.74 -1.43
N MET A 90 -8.84 -17.94 -2.17
CA MET A 90 -10.05 -18.37 -2.90
C MET A 90 -9.80 -18.62 -4.40
N GLY A 91 -8.53 -18.60 -4.84
CA GLY A 91 -8.13 -18.74 -6.24
C GLY A 91 -8.20 -17.44 -7.06
N TYR A 92 -7.91 -17.56 -8.37
CA TYR A 92 -7.77 -16.43 -9.31
C TYR A 92 -8.83 -16.43 -10.43
N ARG A 93 -9.93 -17.18 -10.25
CA ARG A 93 -10.97 -17.32 -11.26
C ARG A 93 -12.02 -16.19 -11.21
N GLN A 94 -12.09 -15.48 -10.09
CA GLN A 94 -13.09 -14.47 -9.81
C GLN A 94 -12.38 -13.11 -9.63
N PRO A 95 -12.53 -12.16 -10.56
CA PRO A 95 -11.81 -10.89 -10.48
C PRO A 95 -12.30 -10.04 -9.29
N ASN A 96 -13.51 -10.26 -8.79
CA ASN A 96 -14.11 -9.60 -7.63
C ASN A 96 -13.75 -10.26 -6.28
N ALA A 97 -12.80 -11.19 -6.24
CA ALA A 97 -12.31 -11.81 -5.01
C ALA A 97 -11.44 -10.83 -4.18
N SER A 98 -12.02 -9.71 -3.77
CA SER A 98 -11.42 -8.66 -2.93
C SER A 98 -12.54 -7.79 -2.38
N ILE A 99 -12.42 -7.28 -1.15
CA ILE A 99 -13.36 -6.29 -0.59
C ILE A 99 -13.49 -5.01 -1.45
N THR A 100 -12.47 -4.71 -2.25
CA THR A 100 -12.47 -3.55 -3.16
C THR A 100 -13.08 -3.85 -4.53
N GLY A 101 -13.55 -5.08 -4.75
CA GLY A 101 -13.98 -5.56 -6.07
C GLY A 101 -12.82 -5.75 -7.05
N PRO A 102 -13.10 -5.86 -8.36
CA PRO A 102 -12.08 -6.09 -9.36
C PRO A 102 -11.18 -4.88 -9.57
N CYS A 103 -9.88 -5.07 -9.37
CA CYS A 103 -8.89 -4.06 -9.69
C CYS A 103 -8.75 -3.91 -11.22
N LYS A 104 -8.96 -2.70 -11.73
CA LYS A 104 -8.91 -2.41 -13.17
C LYS A 104 -7.47 -2.30 -13.67
N SER A 105 -7.19 -2.84 -14.85
CA SER A 105 -5.89 -2.72 -15.51
C SER A 105 -5.63 -1.29 -15.98
N PRO A 106 -4.39 -0.78 -15.88
CA PRO A 106 -4.00 0.50 -16.44
C PRO A 106 -3.97 0.51 -17.98
N TRP A 107 -3.82 -0.66 -18.59
CA TRP A 107 -3.74 -0.81 -20.05
C TRP A 107 -5.13 -0.90 -20.71
N ASP A 108 -6.13 -1.40 -19.98
CA ASP A 108 -7.54 -1.40 -20.39
C ASP A 108 -8.44 -1.45 -19.15
N LYS A 109 -9.23 -0.39 -18.92
CA LYS A 109 -10.14 -0.24 -17.77
C LYS A 109 -11.25 -1.29 -17.71
N ASN A 110 -11.51 -2.01 -18.80
CA ASN A 110 -12.49 -3.10 -18.86
C ASN A 110 -11.89 -4.47 -18.52
N THR A 111 -10.56 -4.54 -18.34
CA THR A 111 -9.87 -5.78 -17.98
C THR A 111 -9.41 -5.77 -16.53
N TRP A 112 -9.26 -6.97 -15.99
CA TRP A 112 -8.73 -7.19 -14.66
C TRP A 112 -7.20 -6.99 -14.65
N ALA A 113 -6.68 -6.29 -13.64
CA ALA A 113 -5.24 -6.08 -13.45
C ALA A 113 -4.46 -7.37 -13.04
N GLY A 114 -5.14 -8.51 -12.93
CA GLY A 114 -4.58 -9.76 -12.42
C GLY A 114 -4.49 -9.79 -10.89
N GLY A 115 -3.65 -10.66 -10.33
CA GLY A 115 -3.54 -10.84 -8.89
C GLY A 115 -2.33 -11.66 -8.44
N SER A 116 -2.10 -11.80 -7.13
CA SER A 116 -2.90 -11.20 -6.05
C SER A 116 -2.49 -9.76 -5.72
N SER A 117 -1.34 -9.29 -6.20
CA SER A 117 -0.84 -7.91 -6.01
C SER A 117 -1.45 -6.92 -7.01
N SER A 118 -2.77 -7.03 -7.21
CA SER A 118 -3.51 -6.35 -8.27
C SER A 118 -3.41 -4.83 -8.18
N GLY A 119 -3.67 -4.27 -6.99
CA GLY A 119 -3.58 -2.85 -6.73
C GLY A 119 -2.15 -2.32 -6.77
N SER A 120 -1.15 -3.14 -6.46
CA SER A 120 0.26 -2.77 -6.59
C SER A 120 0.66 -2.56 -8.06
N GLY A 121 0.34 -3.53 -8.93
CA GLY A 121 0.63 -3.40 -10.35
C GLY A 121 -0.19 -2.29 -11.01
N SER A 122 -1.48 -2.21 -10.68
CA SER A 122 -2.37 -1.19 -11.24
C SER A 122 -1.97 0.22 -10.83
N ALA A 123 -1.70 0.47 -9.54
CA ALA A 123 -1.31 1.81 -9.07
C ALA A 123 -0.03 2.30 -9.76
N VAL A 124 1.01 1.47 -9.88
CA VAL A 124 2.24 1.86 -10.56
C VAL A 124 2.00 2.13 -12.05
N GLY A 125 1.16 1.32 -12.72
CA GLY A 125 0.87 1.52 -14.13
C GLY A 125 -0.03 2.73 -14.44
N TRP A 126 -0.81 3.22 -13.48
CA TRP A 126 -1.60 4.44 -13.61
C TRP A 126 -0.79 5.72 -13.32
N GLY A 127 0.27 5.62 -12.52
CA GLY A 127 0.96 6.78 -11.92
C GLY A 127 0.24 7.32 -10.69
#